data_AF-A0AA88HSY7-F1
#
_entry.id   AF-A0AA88HSY7-F1
#
_cell.length_a   1.000
_cell.length_b   1.000
_cell.length_c   1.000
_cell.angle_alpha   90.00
_cell.angle_beta   90.00
_cell.angle_gamma   90.00
#
_symmetry.space_group_name_H-M   'P 1'
#
loop_
_entity.id
_entity.type
_entity.pdbx_description
1 polymer ?
#
loop_
_entity_poly.entity_id
_entity_poly.type
_entity_poly.pdbx_seq_one_letter_code
_entity_poly.pdbx_strand_id
1 'polypeptide(L)'
;MCITKAFCYCLNLRNGVIVISLLTLFAGGAMLFLPFTLLYEDPSLCIISTVSICANLIMALVLFLGGWKKALGAVRIYVILQALHIILLTAFEIVLIAWVCAETFVYGKHNAYSYTVDGILLVTLPLPVVIGVLSYFWFIALSYFKCMREKEAYTGIDL
;
A
#
# COMPACT_ATOMS: atom_id res chain seq x y z
N MET A 1 8.94 10.60 -29.77
CA MET A 1 10.33 10.14 -30.04
C MET A 1 11.16 10.33 -28.78
N CYS A 2 11.82 9.29 -28.27
CA CYS A 2 12.78 9.45 -27.17
C CYS A 2 14.19 9.71 -27.74
N ILE A 3 15.01 10.47 -27.03
CA ILE A 3 16.36 10.85 -27.48
C ILE A 3 17.39 9.74 -27.14
N THR A 4 17.22 9.01 -26.04
CA THR A 4 18.10 7.88 -25.63
C THR A 4 17.32 6.74 -24.97
N LYS A 5 17.91 5.53 -24.91
CA LYS A 5 17.31 4.34 -24.26
C LYS A 5 16.97 4.59 -22.78
N ALA A 6 17.85 5.27 -22.05
CA ALA A 6 17.62 5.64 -20.65
C ALA A 6 16.41 6.58 -20.50
N PHE A 7 16.25 7.52 -21.43
CA PHE A 7 15.11 8.46 -21.41
C PHE A 7 13.78 7.80 -21.75
N CYS A 8 13.77 6.85 -22.71
CA CYS A 8 12.59 6.01 -22.96
C CYS A 8 12.23 5.20 -21.71
N TYR A 9 13.22 4.65 -21.01
CA TYR A 9 13.00 3.87 -19.79
C TYR A 9 12.35 4.72 -18.68
N CYS A 10 12.86 5.92 -18.40
CA CYS A 10 12.24 6.81 -17.40
C CYS A 10 10.80 7.22 -17.80
N LEU A 11 10.53 7.42 -19.11
CA LEU A 11 9.20 7.77 -19.59
C LEU A 11 8.21 6.61 -19.42
N ASN A 12 8.64 5.38 -19.73
CA ASN A 12 7.83 4.18 -19.51
C ASN A 12 7.57 3.93 -18.03
N LEU A 13 8.57 4.13 -17.16
CA LEU A 13 8.41 4.09 -15.71
C LEU A 13 7.39 5.12 -15.22
N ARG A 14 7.46 6.36 -15.71
CA ARG A 14 6.47 7.40 -15.37
C ARG A 14 5.05 6.98 -15.73
N ASN A 15 4.85 6.51 -16.95
CA ASN A 15 3.53 6.05 -17.40
C ASN A 15 3.05 4.85 -16.58
N GLY A 16 3.95 3.91 -16.28
CA GLY A 16 3.67 2.77 -15.40
C GLY A 16 3.22 3.21 -14.01
N VAL A 17 3.96 4.15 -13.39
CA VAL A 17 3.60 4.73 -12.09
C VAL A 17 2.22 5.38 -12.14
N ILE A 18 1.93 6.19 -13.15
CA ILE A 18 0.62 6.86 -13.29
C ILE A 18 -0.52 5.84 -13.44
N VAL A 19 -0.36 4.85 -14.32
CA VAL A 19 -1.39 3.83 -14.57
C VAL A 19 -1.64 3.02 -13.30
N ILE A 20 -0.58 2.58 -12.62
CA ILE A 20 -0.68 1.84 -11.38
C ILE A 20 -1.39 2.67 -10.30
N SER A 21 -0.99 3.93 -10.11
CA SER A 21 -1.64 4.80 -9.12
C SER A 21 -3.13 4.99 -9.40
N LEU A 22 -3.53 5.12 -10.67
CA LEU A 22 -4.94 5.20 -11.05
C LEU A 22 -5.68 3.90 -10.73
N LEU A 23 -5.11 2.74 -11.09
CA LEU A 23 -5.72 1.45 -10.77
C LEU A 23 -5.89 1.26 -9.26
N THR A 24 -4.89 1.65 -8.46
CA THR A 24 -4.99 1.59 -6.99
C THR A 24 -6.05 2.54 -6.45
N LEU A 25 -6.20 3.74 -7.02
CA LEU A 25 -7.27 4.67 -6.64
C LEU A 25 -8.66 4.12 -6.94
N PHE A 26 -8.85 3.52 -8.12
CA PHE A 26 -10.13 2.88 -8.47
C PHE A 26 -10.42 1.66 -7.59
N ALA A 27 -9.43 0.79 -7.38
CA ALA A 27 -9.57 -0.38 -6.53
C ALA A 27 -9.87 0.01 -5.07
N GLY A 28 -9.10 0.94 -4.50
CA GLY A 28 -9.33 1.45 -3.15
C GLY A 28 -10.67 2.17 -3.00
N GLY A 29 -11.10 2.91 -4.02
CA GLY A 29 -12.41 3.56 -4.05
C GLY A 29 -13.56 2.55 -4.05
N ALA A 30 -13.43 1.45 -4.79
CA ALA A 30 -14.39 0.34 -4.76
C ALA A 30 -14.37 -0.41 -3.41
N MET A 31 -13.19 -0.54 -2.79
CA MET A 31 -13.05 -1.20 -1.49
C MET A 31 -13.66 -0.39 -0.34
N LEU A 32 -13.86 0.93 -0.47
CA LEU A 32 -14.52 1.72 0.57
C LEU A 32 -15.95 1.28 0.88
N PHE A 33 -16.62 0.56 -0.01
CA PHE A 33 -17.98 0.05 0.22
C PHE A 33 -18.02 -1.18 1.14
N LEU A 34 -16.93 -1.95 1.22
CA LEU A 34 -16.84 -3.16 2.04
C LEU A 34 -16.91 -2.89 3.55
N PRO A 35 -16.18 -1.90 4.11
CA PRO A 35 -16.29 -1.58 5.53
C PRO A 35 -17.70 -1.18 5.98
N PHE A 36 -18.51 -0.55 5.11
CA PHE A 36 -19.88 -0.17 5.48
C PHE A 36 -20.77 -1.38 5.80
N THR A 37 -20.52 -2.56 5.21
CA THR A 37 -21.24 -3.77 5.59
C THR A 37 -20.80 -4.28 6.98
N LEU A 38 -19.55 -4.01 7.37
CA LEU A 38 -19.00 -4.40 8.68
C LEU A 38 -19.39 -3.45 9.82
N LEU A 39 -19.90 -2.25 9.52
CA LEU A 39 -20.23 -1.23 10.52
C LEU A 39 -21.23 -1.73 11.58
N TYR A 40 -22.13 -2.63 11.21
CA TYR A 40 -23.16 -3.18 12.09
C TYR A 40 -22.71 -4.44 12.84
N GLU A 41 -21.70 -5.16 12.32
CA GLU A 41 -21.21 -6.41 12.90
C GLU A 41 -20.08 -6.16 13.89
N ASP A 42 -19.06 -5.41 13.46
CA ASP A 42 -17.91 -5.05 14.28
C ASP A 42 -17.41 -3.64 13.93
N PRO A 43 -17.82 -2.61 14.71
CA PRO A 43 -17.45 -1.23 14.42
C PRO A 43 -15.94 -0.99 14.54
N SER A 44 -15.22 -1.79 15.34
CA SER A 44 -13.77 -1.64 15.51
C SER A 44 -13.01 -2.08 14.25
N LEU A 45 -13.39 -3.23 13.70
CA LEU A 45 -12.82 -3.76 12.46
C LEU A 45 -13.17 -2.87 11.26
N CYS A 46 -14.39 -2.32 11.24
CA CYS A 46 -14.83 -1.35 10.24
C CYS A 46 -13.93 -0.10 10.23
N ILE A 47 -13.66 0.49 11.40
CA ILE A 47 -12.81 1.69 11.52
C ILE A 47 -11.39 1.39 11.04
N ILE A 48 -10.78 0.30 11.52
CA ILE A 48 -9.41 -0.08 11.16
C ILE A 48 -9.28 -0.29 9.64
N SER A 49 -10.23 -1.03 9.05
CA SER A 49 -10.24 -1.29 7.61
C SER A 49 -10.41 -0.01 6.80
N THR A 50 -11.32 0.87 7.22
CA THR A 50 -11.56 2.16 6.55
C THR A 50 -10.32 3.06 6.60
N VAL A 51 -9.67 3.17 7.76
CA VAL A 51 -8.44 3.96 7.92
C VAL A 51 -7.32 3.40 7.04
N SER A 52 -7.16 2.08 6.97
CA SER A 52 -6.18 1.43 6.10
C SER A 52 -6.43 1.70 4.61
N ILE A 53 -7.68 1.60 4.16
CA ILE A 53 -8.06 1.91 2.77
C ILE A 53 -7.81 3.40 2.46
N CYS A 54 -8.18 4.30 3.36
CA CYS A 54 -7.93 5.74 3.20
C CYS A 54 -6.44 6.05 3.12
N ALA A 55 -5.60 5.41 3.95
CA ALA A 55 -4.14 5.57 3.88
C ALA A 55 -3.60 5.12 2.51
N ASN A 56 -4.07 3.99 1.99
CA ASN A 56 -3.70 3.51 0.66
C ASN A 56 -4.13 4.47 -0.46
N LEU A 57 -5.33 5.04 -0.38
CA LEU A 57 -5.82 6.05 -1.32
C LEU A 57 -4.96 7.32 -1.29
N ILE A 58 -4.58 7.80 -0.10
CA ILE A 58 -3.70 8.96 0.05
C ILE A 58 -2.33 8.68 -0.58
N MET A 59 -1.72 7.52 -0.28
CA MET A 59 -0.43 7.14 -0.85
C MET A 59 -0.51 7.03 -2.38
N ALA A 60 -1.56 6.40 -2.92
CA ALA A 60 -1.78 6.30 -4.35
C ALA A 60 -1.93 7.67 -5.01
N LEU A 61 -2.63 8.61 -4.36
CA LEU A 61 -2.77 9.99 -4.82
C LEU A 61 -1.42 10.74 -4.82
N VAL A 62 -0.62 10.59 -3.76
CA VAL A 62 0.72 11.20 -3.67
C VAL A 62 1.62 10.68 -4.80
N LEU A 63 1.60 9.37 -5.06
CA LEU A 63 2.36 8.76 -6.14
C LEU A 63 1.88 9.23 -7.53
N PHE A 64 0.56 9.33 -7.73
CA PHE A 64 -0.04 9.87 -8.94
C PHE A 64 0.44 11.30 -9.21
N LEU A 65 0.41 12.16 -8.18
CA LEU A 65 0.88 13.54 -8.27
C LEU A 65 2.39 13.61 -8.58
N GLY A 66 3.19 12.73 -7.97
CA GLY A 66 4.63 12.60 -8.26
C GLY A 66 4.92 12.20 -9.71
N GLY A 67 4.14 11.27 -10.26
CA GLY A 67 4.24 10.88 -11.68
C GLY A 67 3.73 11.97 -12.62
N TRP A 68 2.59 12.58 -12.32
CA TRP A 68 1.95 13.59 -13.18
C TRP A 68 2.74 14.89 -13.22
N LYS A 69 2.99 15.50 -12.06
CA LYS A 69 3.68 16.79 -11.93
C LYS A 69 5.21 16.69 -11.97
N LYS A 70 5.76 15.47 -12.09
CA LYS A 70 7.21 15.19 -11.99
C LYS A 70 7.84 15.62 -10.66
N ALA A 71 7.03 15.87 -9.64
CA ALA A 71 7.50 16.38 -8.36
C ALA A 71 8.29 15.30 -7.61
N LEU A 72 9.63 15.38 -7.66
CA LEU A 72 10.53 14.44 -6.97
C LEU A 72 10.24 14.39 -5.46
N GLY A 73 9.87 15.53 -4.87
CA GLY A 73 9.45 15.64 -3.48
C GLY A 73 8.24 14.75 -3.13
N ALA A 74 7.25 14.66 -4.02
CA ALA A 74 6.08 13.80 -3.80
C ALA A 74 6.45 12.31 -3.81
N VAL A 75 7.38 11.91 -4.70
CA VAL A 75 7.87 10.51 -4.74
C VAL A 75 8.65 10.17 -3.46
N ARG A 76 9.45 11.10 -2.93
CA ARG A 76 10.14 10.90 -1.63
C ARG A 76 9.15 10.74 -0.48
N ILE A 77 8.14 11.61 -0.41
CA ILE A 77 7.09 11.54 0.61
C ILE A 77 6.34 10.20 0.50
N TYR A 78 6.00 9.76 -0.71
CA TYR A 78 5.39 8.46 -0.94
C TYR A 78 6.24 7.31 -0.39
N VAL A 79 7.55 7.29 -0.68
CA VAL A 79 8.45 6.23 -0.18
C VAL A 79 8.48 6.19 1.35
N ILE A 80 8.53 7.36 2.01
CA ILE A 80 8.52 7.45 3.47
C ILE A 80 7.19 6.98 4.05
N LEU A 81 6.06 7.45 3.49
CA LEU A 81 4.72 7.05 3.91
C LEU A 81 4.50 5.55 3.73
N GLN A 82 4.97 4.98 2.61
CA GLN A 82 4.86 3.56 2.32
C GLN A 82 5.66 2.71 3.31
N ALA A 83 6.88 3.13 3.65
CA ALA A 83 7.69 2.44 4.66
C ALA A 83 7.03 2.45 6.04
N LEU A 84 6.52 3.61 6.47
CA LEU A 84 5.77 3.74 7.73
C LEU A 84 4.51 2.88 7.72
N HIS A 85 3.77 2.86 6.60
CA HIS A 85 2.56 2.05 6.46
C HIS A 85 2.87 0.55 6.55
N ILE A 86 3.94 0.07 5.92
CA ILE A 86 4.37 -1.34 6.01
C ILE A 86 4.75 -1.71 7.45
N ILE A 87 5.48 -0.84 8.16
CA ILE A 87 5.86 -1.08 9.56
C ILE A 87 4.62 -1.17 10.45
N LEU A 88 3.68 -0.22 10.32
CA LEU A 88 2.44 -0.20 11.11
C LEU A 88 1.57 -1.43 10.82
N LEU A 89 1.44 -1.80 9.54
CA LEU A 89 0.65 -2.97 9.13
C LEU A 89 1.27 -4.27 9.67
N THR A 90 2.59 -4.40 9.61
CA THR A 90 3.31 -5.56 10.15
C THR A 90 3.18 -5.64 11.67
N ALA A 91 3.28 -4.50 12.37
CA ALA A 91 3.09 -4.45 13.82
C ALA A 91 1.68 -4.88 14.23
N PHE A 92 0.66 -4.44 13.48
CA PHE A 92 -0.73 -4.84 13.70
C PHE A 92 -0.92 -6.36 13.56
N GLU A 93 -0.38 -6.97 12.51
CA GLU A 93 -0.43 -8.43 12.31
C GLU A 93 0.17 -9.21 13.48
N ILE A 94 1.33 -8.77 13.96
CA ILE A 94 2.00 -9.41 15.11
C ILE A 94 1.11 -9.33 16.36
N VAL A 95 0.48 -8.18 16.61
CA VAL A 95 -0.43 -7.99 17.74
C VAL A 95 -1.67 -8.88 17.61
N LEU A 96 -2.26 -8.97 16.42
CA LEU A 96 -3.42 -9.80 16.15
C LEU A 96 -3.10 -11.29 16.40
N ILE A 97 -1.98 -11.78 15.86
CA ILE A 97 -1.51 -13.17 16.09
C ILE A 97 -1.27 -13.41 17.59
N ALA A 98 -0.61 -12.47 18.28
CA ALA A 98 -0.33 -12.61 19.71
C ALA A 98 -1.62 -12.65 20.55
N TRP A 99 -2.61 -11.83 20.21
CA TRP A 99 -3.92 -11.82 20.87
C TRP A 99 -4.66 -13.14 20.68
N VAL A 100 -4.70 -13.67 19.45
CA VAL A 100 -5.29 -14.97 19.15
C VAL A 100 -4.60 -16.08 19.95
N CYS A 101 -3.27 -16.12 19.93
CA CYS A 101 -2.50 -17.10 20.72
C CYS A 101 -2.81 -16.99 22.22
N ALA A 102 -2.96 -15.78 22.76
CA ALA A 102 -3.31 -15.57 24.15
C ALA A 102 -4.73 -16.09 24.48
N GLU A 103 -5.72 -15.80 23.63
CA GLU A 103 -7.09 -16.30 23.83
C GLU A 103 -7.15 -17.83 23.81
N THR A 104 -6.40 -18.48 22.91
CA THR A 104 -6.35 -19.95 22.87
C THR A 104 -5.79 -20.56 24.15
N PHE A 105 -4.81 -19.90 24.79
CA PHE A 105 -4.21 -20.37 26.03
C PHE A 105 -5.13 -20.14 27.25
N VAL A 106 -5.81 -19.00 27.32
CA VAL A 106 -6.66 -18.62 28.47
C VAL A 106 -7.99 -19.36 28.48
N TYR A 107 -8.67 -19.49 27.35
CA TYR A 107 -10.05 -19.99 27.33
C TYR A 107 -10.19 -21.50 27.11
N GLY A 108 -9.11 -22.22 26.81
CA GLY A 108 -9.05 -23.70 26.85
C GLY A 108 -10.12 -24.46 26.04
N LYS A 109 -10.86 -23.81 25.13
CA LYS A 109 -11.99 -24.40 24.41
C LYS A 109 -11.68 -24.56 22.93
N HIS A 110 -11.59 -25.82 22.50
CA HIS A 110 -11.51 -26.25 21.11
C HIS A 110 -12.70 -25.77 20.21
N ASN A 111 -13.78 -25.25 20.78
CA ASN A 111 -14.98 -24.82 20.03
C ASN A 111 -15.08 -23.31 19.77
N ALA A 112 -14.25 -22.45 20.39
CA ALA A 112 -14.12 -21.05 19.98
C ALA A 112 -13.23 -20.92 18.71
N TYR A 113 -12.56 -22.01 18.35
CA TYR A 113 -11.57 -22.11 17.29
C TYR A 113 -12.17 -22.03 15.87
N SER A 114 -13.41 -22.48 15.64
CA SER A 114 -13.95 -22.51 14.27
C SER A 114 -14.29 -21.11 13.74
N TYR A 115 -14.94 -20.28 14.54
CA TYR A 115 -15.35 -18.94 14.12
C TYR A 115 -14.19 -17.93 14.10
N THR A 116 -13.21 -18.09 14.98
CA THR A 116 -12.01 -17.23 14.99
C THR A 116 -11.03 -17.62 13.91
N VAL A 117 -10.74 -18.90 13.69
CA VAL A 117 -9.74 -19.32 12.69
C VAL A 117 -10.18 -19.02 11.26
N ASP A 118 -11.45 -19.23 10.90
CA ASP A 118 -11.93 -18.89 9.55
C ASP A 118 -11.92 -17.37 9.32
N GLY A 119 -12.27 -16.56 10.33
CA GLY A 119 -12.17 -15.10 10.27
C GLY A 119 -10.73 -14.60 10.19
N ILE A 120 -9.82 -15.21 10.95
CA ILE A 120 -8.39 -14.88 10.92
C ILE A 120 -7.77 -15.30 9.60
N LEU A 121 -8.07 -16.49 9.06
CA LEU A 121 -7.58 -16.89 7.74
C LEU A 121 -8.07 -15.93 6.66
N LEU A 122 -9.34 -15.50 6.73
CA LEU A 122 -9.91 -14.56 5.78
C LEU A 122 -9.23 -13.18 5.84
N VAL A 123 -8.76 -12.75 7.02
CA VAL A 123 -8.07 -11.46 7.21
C VAL A 123 -6.56 -11.56 6.96
N THR A 124 -5.92 -12.68 7.34
CA THR A 124 -4.46 -12.87 7.24
C THR A 124 -4.00 -13.32 5.87
N LEU A 125 -4.79 -14.05 5.06
CA LEU A 125 -4.39 -14.40 3.69
C LEU A 125 -4.22 -13.19 2.73
N PRO A 126 -5.11 -12.18 2.72
CA PRO A 126 -4.95 -11.05 1.82
C PRO A 126 -3.78 -10.14 2.21
N LEU A 127 -3.33 -10.18 3.47
CA LEU A 127 -2.33 -9.25 3.98
C LEU A 127 -0.91 -9.44 3.41
N PRO A 128 -0.34 -10.65 3.33
CA PRO A 128 0.92 -10.92 2.63
C PRO A 128 0.86 -10.53 1.15
N VAL A 129 -0.30 -10.71 0.52
CA VAL A 129 -0.52 -10.31 -0.88
C VAL A 129 -0.48 -8.79 -0.99
N VAL A 130 -1.18 -8.08 -0.10
CA VAL A 130 -1.15 -6.61 -0.03
C VAL A 130 0.26 -6.11 0.24
N ILE A 131 1.00 -6.69 1.19
CA ILE A 131 2.40 -6.33 1.47
C ILE A 131 3.30 -6.59 0.25
N GLY A 132 3.13 -7.72 -0.44
CA GLY A 132 3.87 -8.04 -1.65
C GLY A 132 3.62 -7.04 -2.78
N VAL A 133 2.36 -6.68 -3.00
CA VAL A 133 1.94 -5.67 -3.98
C VAL A 133 2.49 -4.28 -3.63
N LEU A 134 2.39 -3.87 -2.36
CA LEU A 134 2.96 -2.59 -1.88
C LEU A 134 4.48 -2.56 -2.01
N SER A 135 5.16 -3.67 -1.73
CA SER A 135 6.61 -3.80 -1.87
C SER A 135 7.04 -3.71 -3.34
N TYR A 136 6.27 -4.32 -4.26
CA TYR A 136 6.51 -4.19 -5.69
C TYR A 136 6.37 -2.72 -6.16
N PHE A 137 5.34 -2.02 -5.70
CA PHE A 137 5.18 -0.58 -6.00
C PHE A 137 6.30 0.27 -5.42
N TRP A 138 6.83 -0.08 -4.25
CA TRP A 138 7.98 0.58 -3.66
C TRP A 138 9.22 0.44 -4.56
N PHE A 139 9.51 -0.75 -5.09
CA PHE A 139 10.62 -0.96 -6.03
C PHE A 139 10.48 -0.13 -7.32
N ILE A 140 9.26 -0.03 -7.87
CA ILE A 140 9.00 0.81 -9.05
C ILE A 140 9.25 2.29 -8.72
N ALA A 141 8.75 2.77 -7.57
CA ALA A 141 8.93 4.16 -7.15
C ALA A 141 10.42 4.50 -6.92
N LEU A 142 11.19 3.59 -6.33
CA LEU A 142 12.65 3.76 -6.17
C LEU A 142 13.38 3.78 -7.51
N SER A 143 13.01 2.88 -8.43
CA SER A 143 13.58 2.82 -9.78
C SER A 143 13.31 4.12 -10.55
N TYR A 144 12.08 4.64 -10.45
CA TYR A 144 11.72 5.93 -11.02
C TYR A 144 12.49 7.08 -10.40
N PHE A 145 12.61 7.12 -9.08
CA PHE A 145 13.38 8.13 -8.35
C PHE A 145 14.84 8.18 -8.80
N LYS A 146 15.49 7.01 -8.88
CA LYS A 146 16.87 6.89 -9.37
C LYS A 146 17.00 7.42 -10.80
N CYS A 147 16.09 7.02 -11.69
CA CYS A 147 16.06 7.45 -13.10
C CYS A 147 15.92 8.98 -13.23
N MET A 148 15.06 9.60 -12.42
CA MET A 148 14.85 11.05 -12.43
C MET A 148 16.07 11.82 -11.91
N ARG A 149 16.74 11.34 -10.86
CA ARG A 149 17.99 11.95 -10.37
C ARG A 149 19.11 11.90 -11.41
N GLU A 150 19.28 10.76 -12.07
CA GLU A 150 20.28 10.61 -13.13
C GLU A 150 19.99 11.62 -14.25
N LYS A 151 18.73 11.74 -14.67
CA LYS A 151 18.30 12.71 -15.68
C LYS A 151 18.57 14.16 -15.28
N GLU A 152 18.23 14.54 -14.05
CA GLU A 152 18.48 15.88 -13.51
C GLU A 152 19.96 16.27 -13.61
N ALA A 153 20.86 15.34 -13.26
CA ALA A 153 22.31 15.51 -13.37
C ALA A 153 22.79 15.74 -14.82
N TYR A 154 22.13 15.13 -15.82
CA TYR A 154 22.47 15.34 -17.23
C TYR A 154 21.92 16.64 -17.81
N THR A 155 20.73 17.07 -17.38
CA THR A 155 20.07 18.26 -17.95
C THR A 155 20.40 19.56 -17.24
N GLY A 156 20.88 19.53 -15.99
CA GLY A 156 21.17 20.73 -15.19
C GLY A 156 19.94 21.60 -14.87
N ILE A 157 18.74 21.08 -15.14
CA ILE A 157 17.46 21.71 -14.88
C ILE A 157 16.83 20.94 -13.72
N ASP A 158 16.57 21.66 -12.63
CA ASP A 158 15.79 21.18 -11.49
C ASP A 158 14.37 20.83 -11.99
N LEU A 159 13.99 19.55 -11.92
CA LEU A 159 12.87 18.95 -12.66
C LEU A 159 11.66 18.63 -11.76
#